data_AF-A0A4S3L2M1-F1
#
_entry.id   AF-A0A4S3L2M1-F1
#
_cell.length_a   1.000
_cell.length_b   1.000
_cell.length_c   1.000
_cell.angle_alpha   90.00
_cell.angle_beta   90.00
_cell.angle_gamma   90.00
#
_symmetry.space_group_name_H-M   'P 1'
#
loop_
_entity.id
_entity.type
_entity.pdbx_description
1 polymer ?
#
loop_
_entity_poly.entity_id
_entity_poly.type
_entity_poly.pdbx_seq_one_letter_code
_entity_poly.pdbx_strand_id
1 'polypeptide(L)'
;MTSKTSSMPERVRAPLGPQPARAVRHLLALFFGLFVLSAGTAWAGGGELTAADFNLPPQDAQGWSVLTPSVDSRLIYVDSTNGSDGNGQVYSPSSPQIGPDPTRPVGQVQAFRTLSAAIQQVRNGQPDWMLLRAGRVWQESLPIRRGRSPAERSVITSWGDGARPELRTGTGRGISGNYPENLAIIGLRFWAHTRDPEGPFFTSYDGSDGFSFISTPPGQSGKVRNVLIEDCFFRSYESNGINGALPREPVERIVIRRSIISRNFKSAGEGHSQGLYHTGRGQTTAVPVLMLQENLFDHNGWRIQSTSNNGKEDGQATIFNHNTYFSSTRNILFQRNLFLRASSIGNKWTAYHDDGSLSENIVIEDNLYAEGEIGISIGGNEDEPFRFDRIGIRNNVFTDIGRTRPTNRSLSWSVEAKDWHTGEITGNLFIHQRAAMSNVYGLAVVAIGQAGTILVENNVFGNMRGGSDGIVRLLNGNNVENVLFHNNVVQSPTATPLVALQPGGYVFSGNNLYHSTSDEERMFRVNGDRVGLPEWIAASGDTGATVAPIGFPAPERDLETYVAHVGLGSGFEDFLTAVYGQSRSSWNPALTAGVINDWLRAGFGMPQTGGDVIFADGFQP
;
A
#
# COMPACT_ATOMS: atom_id res chain seq x y z
N MET A 1 -31.21 -47.36 40.03
CA MET A 1 -31.18 -46.19 40.93
C MET A 1 -31.74 -45.01 40.13
N THR A 2 -33.06 -44.81 40.21
CA THR A 2 -33.70 -43.63 40.86
C THR A 2 -33.36 -42.31 40.14
N SER A 3 -34.20 -41.81 39.24
CA SER A 3 -35.36 -40.89 39.50
C SER A 3 -34.86 -39.49 39.94
N LYS A 4 -35.32 -38.33 39.45
CA LYS A 4 -36.67 -37.80 39.24
C LYS A 4 -36.59 -36.50 38.42
N THR A 5 -37.70 -36.19 37.75
CA THR A 5 -38.15 -34.90 37.21
C THR A 5 -38.67 -33.94 38.30
N SER A 6 -38.47 -32.61 38.14
CA SER A 6 -39.37 -31.51 38.56
C SER A 6 -38.87 -30.19 37.93
N SER A 7 -39.53 -29.62 36.91
CA SER A 7 -40.61 -28.60 36.96
C SER A 7 -40.26 -27.24 37.61
N MET A 8 -40.09 -26.23 36.72
CA MET A 8 -40.49 -24.80 36.82
C MET A 8 -39.70 -23.84 37.76
N PRO A 9 -39.60 -22.51 37.48
CA PRO A 9 -40.67 -21.69 36.88
C PRO A 9 -40.30 -20.65 35.80
N GLU A 10 -41.33 -20.34 35.01
CA GLU A 10 -41.51 -19.11 34.24
C GLU A 10 -41.32 -17.87 35.15
N ARG A 11 -40.51 -16.92 34.69
CA ARG A 11 -40.54 -15.55 35.21
C ARG A 11 -41.39 -14.68 34.30
N VAL A 12 -42.52 -14.30 34.85
CA VAL A 12 -43.42 -13.22 34.45
C VAL A 12 -42.60 -11.95 34.13
N ARG A 13 -42.67 -11.49 32.88
CA ARG A 13 -42.27 -10.12 32.51
C ARG A 13 -43.37 -9.16 32.96
N ALA A 14 -43.02 -8.24 33.85
CA ALA A 14 -43.86 -7.08 34.15
C ALA A 14 -43.89 -6.13 32.94
N PRO A 15 -45.04 -5.52 32.62
CA PRO A 15 -45.17 -4.59 31.52
C PRO A 15 -44.56 -3.24 31.91
N LEU A 16 -43.53 -2.80 31.17
CA LEU A 16 -43.09 -1.41 31.19
C LEU A 16 -44.09 -0.59 30.38
N GLY A 17 -44.70 0.39 31.06
CA GLY A 17 -45.72 1.28 30.51
C GLY A 17 -45.21 2.18 29.38
N PRO A 18 -46.13 2.86 28.68
CA PRO A 18 -45.83 3.60 27.47
C PRO A 18 -45.03 4.87 27.82
N GLN A 19 -43.81 4.97 27.28
CA GLN A 19 -43.10 6.24 27.21
C GLN A 19 -43.49 7.00 25.94
N PRO A 20 -43.61 8.33 26.02
CA PRO A 20 -44.43 9.13 25.11
C PRO A 20 -43.76 9.36 23.75
N ALA A 21 -44.63 9.44 22.73
CA ALA A 21 -44.31 9.93 21.40
C ALA A 21 -43.54 11.25 21.47
N ARG A 22 -42.31 11.27 20.93
CA ARG A 22 -41.63 12.53 20.62
C ARG A 22 -42.05 12.99 19.24
N ALA A 23 -42.77 14.10 19.27
CA ALA A 23 -43.29 14.83 18.15
C ALA A 23 -42.21 15.20 17.13
N VAL A 24 -42.59 15.03 15.87
CA VAL A 24 -42.04 15.71 14.70
C VAL A 24 -42.02 17.21 14.98
N ARG A 25 -40.83 17.81 14.93
CA ARG A 25 -40.67 19.25 14.69
C ARG A 25 -39.68 19.43 13.56
N HIS A 26 -40.23 19.60 12.36
CA HIS A 26 -39.57 20.35 11.30
C HIS A 26 -39.33 21.77 11.82
N LEU A 27 -38.08 22.20 11.89
CA LEU A 27 -37.75 23.61 11.89
C LEU A 27 -36.51 23.80 11.01
N LEU A 28 -36.68 24.66 10.00
CA LEU A 28 -35.68 25.06 9.02
C LEU A 28 -34.39 25.52 9.72
N ALA A 29 -33.26 25.01 9.23
CA ALA A 29 -31.96 25.66 9.38
C ALA A 29 -31.44 26.01 7.98
N LEU A 30 -31.91 27.14 7.47
CA LEU A 30 -31.38 27.80 6.28
C LEU A 30 -30.38 28.84 6.77
N PHE A 31 -29.13 28.42 6.96
CA PHE A 31 -27.99 29.33 7.07
C PHE A 31 -26.80 28.70 6.33
N PHE A 32 -26.63 29.15 5.09
CA PHE A 32 -25.41 28.98 4.30
C PHE A 32 -24.25 29.64 5.07
N GLY A 33 -23.38 28.82 5.64
CA GLY A 33 -22.07 29.21 6.12
C GLY A 33 -21.02 28.45 5.33
N LEU A 34 -20.31 29.18 4.46
CA LEU A 34 -19.13 28.71 3.75
C LEU A 34 -18.06 28.33 4.79
N PHE A 35 -18.03 27.07 5.24
CA PHE A 35 -16.87 26.48 5.89
C PHE A 35 -16.21 25.57 4.88
N VAL A 36 -15.16 26.09 4.25
CA VAL A 36 -14.11 25.25 3.67
C VAL A 36 -13.51 24.49 4.84
N LEU A 37 -13.97 23.26 5.05
CA LEU A 37 -13.40 22.33 6.02
C LEU A 37 -12.06 21.86 5.45
N SER A 38 -10.99 22.60 5.74
CA SER A 38 -9.65 22.02 5.74
C SER A 38 -9.58 21.02 6.89
N ALA A 39 -9.99 19.77 6.64
CA ALA A 39 -9.93 18.69 7.61
C ALA A 39 -8.49 18.17 7.74
N GLY A 40 -7.58 19.01 8.23
CA GLY A 40 -6.31 18.56 8.78
C GLY A 40 -6.58 17.92 10.14
N THR A 41 -6.71 16.59 10.20
CA THR A 41 -6.95 15.88 11.46
C THR A 41 -5.63 15.51 12.14
N ALA A 42 -5.38 16.24 13.22
CA ALA A 42 -4.24 16.20 14.11
C ALA A 42 -3.92 14.84 14.74
N TRP A 43 -2.62 14.55 14.78
CA TRP A 43 -1.96 13.59 15.66
C TRP A 43 -2.17 13.94 17.14
N ALA A 44 -1.72 13.06 18.06
CA ALA A 44 -1.42 13.46 19.45
C ALA A 44 -0.37 14.61 19.55
N GLY A 45 0.16 15.06 18.40
CA GLY A 45 0.90 16.30 18.15
C GLY A 45 0.40 17.14 16.96
N GLY A 46 -0.91 17.22 16.68
CA GLY A 46 -1.49 18.32 15.89
C GLY A 46 -1.43 18.25 14.35
N GLY A 47 -0.44 17.58 13.75
CA GLY A 47 -0.17 17.63 12.30
C GLY A 47 -0.75 16.46 11.50
N GLU A 48 -0.54 16.46 10.18
CA GLU A 48 -0.75 15.34 9.26
C GLU A 48 0.45 14.38 9.29
N LEU A 49 0.25 13.07 9.04
CA LEU A 49 1.35 12.11 8.93
C LEU A 49 2.18 12.36 7.68
N THR A 50 3.48 12.59 7.81
CA THR A 50 4.38 12.83 6.68
C THR A 50 5.64 11.98 6.75
N ALA A 51 6.42 11.98 5.66
CA ALA A 51 7.72 11.31 5.63
C ALA A 51 8.70 11.81 6.72
N ALA A 52 8.54 13.05 7.19
CA ALA A 52 9.38 13.64 8.24
C ALA A 52 9.24 12.92 9.59
N ASP A 53 8.13 12.24 9.85
CA ASP A 53 7.86 11.59 11.14
C ASP A 53 8.67 10.27 11.30
N PHE A 54 9.20 9.73 10.20
CA PHE A 54 9.82 8.40 10.15
C PHE A 54 11.33 8.34 10.48
N ASN A 55 11.94 9.43 10.95
CA ASN A 55 13.38 9.50 11.25
C ASN A 55 14.28 9.03 10.08
N LEU A 56 13.92 9.40 8.85
CA LEU A 56 14.77 9.15 7.69
C LEU A 56 16.17 9.78 7.89
N PRO A 57 17.25 9.12 7.41
CA PRO A 57 18.53 9.80 7.26
C PRO A 57 18.41 11.05 6.38
N PRO A 58 19.35 12.00 6.45
CA PRO A 58 19.47 13.06 5.45
C PRO A 58 19.47 12.47 4.04
N GLN A 59 18.86 13.16 3.09
CA GLN A 59 18.80 12.72 1.70
C GLN A 59 19.72 13.56 0.82
N ASP A 60 20.28 12.97 -0.24
CA ASP A 60 21.01 13.70 -1.27
C ASP A 60 20.05 14.47 -2.20
N ALA A 61 20.60 15.21 -3.17
CA ALA A 61 19.81 16.00 -4.11
C ALA A 61 18.89 15.13 -5.01
N GLN A 62 19.13 13.82 -5.10
CA GLN A 62 18.30 12.86 -5.83
C GLN A 62 17.32 12.13 -4.88
N GLY A 63 17.29 12.50 -3.61
CA GLY A 63 16.41 11.94 -2.60
C GLY A 63 16.88 10.61 -2.02
N TRP A 64 18.10 10.12 -2.28
CA TRP A 64 18.61 8.89 -1.67
C TRP A 64 19.13 9.12 -0.26
N SER A 65 18.98 8.14 0.63
CA SER A 65 19.47 8.27 2.00
C SER A 65 21.00 8.36 2.02
N VAL A 66 21.51 9.30 2.81
CA VAL A 66 22.93 9.52 3.08
C VAL A 66 23.23 9.02 4.49
N LEU A 67 24.06 7.99 4.57
CA LEU A 67 24.55 7.41 5.81
C LEU A 67 26.05 7.61 5.89
N THR A 68 26.54 7.95 7.08
CA THR A 68 27.97 8.15 7.34
C THR A 68 28.38 7.24 8.50
N PRO A 69 29.49 6.48 8.40
CA PRO A 69 30.00 5.72 9.54
C PRO A 69 30.35 6.65 10.71
N SER A 70 29.95 6.28 11.93
CA SER A 70 30.50 6.87 13.16
C SER A 70 32.01 6.64 13.24
N VAL A 71 32.73 7.51 13.96
CA VAL A 71 34.20 7.43 14.10
C VAL A 71 34.72 6.08 14.60
N ASP A 72 33.91 5.37 15.38
CA ASP A 72 34.23 4.07 15.96
C ASP A 72 33.57 2.89 15.24
N SER A 73 32.97 3.11 14.07
CA SER A 73 32.40 2.06 13.23
C SER A 73 33.47 1.07 12.80
N ARG A 74 33.09 -0.20 12.66
CA ARG A 74 33.84 -1.18 11.88
C ARG A 74 33.32 -1.18 10.44
N LEU A 75 34.22 -1.19 9.48
CA LEU A 75 33.92 -1.41 8.07
C LEU A 75 34.38 -2.81 7.68
N ILE A 76 33.44 -3.66 7.29
CA ILE A 76 33.64 -5.08 6.99
C ILE A 76 33.29 -5.28 5.51
N TYR A 77 34.30 -5.46 4.67
CA TYR A 77 34.11 -5.72 3.23
C TYR A 77 33.92 -7.21 2.97
N VAL A 78 33.03 -7.55 2.03
CA VAL A 78 32.74 -8.93 1.63
C VAL A 78 32.80 -9.05 0.10
N ASP A 79 33.50 -10.07 -0.40
CA ASP A 79 33.58 -10.41 -1.82
C ASP A 79 33.56 -11.94 -1.96
N SER A 80 32.46 -12.51 -2.47
CA SER A 80 32.30 -13.97 -2.60
C SER A 80 33.30 -14.64 -3.53
N THR A 81 33.96 -13.88 -4.41
CA THR A 81 34.93 -14.40 -5.37
C THR A 81 36.36 -14.25 -4.86
N ASN A 82 36.76 -13.03 -4.49
CA ASN A 82 38.17 -12.73 -4.17
C ASN A 82 38.44 -12.62 -2.66
N GLY A 83 37.40 -12.58 -1.82
CA GLY A 83 37.55 -12.52 -0.38
C GLY A 83 38.05 -13.84 0.20
N SER A 84 38.47 -13.82 1.47
CA SER A 84 38.81 -15.02 2.22
C SER A 84 38.53 -14.84 3.71
N ASP A 85 37.87 -15.83 4.32
CA ASP A 85 37.46 -15.76 5.73
C ASP A 85 38.64 -15.90 6.71
N GLY A 86 39.79 -16.42 6.24
CA GLY A 86 40.99 -16.58 7.07
C GLY A 86 41.90 -15.34 7.11
N ASN A 87 41.72 -14.41 6.18
CA ASN A 87 42.54 -13.19 6.09
C ASN A 87 41.72 -11.89 5.90
N GLY A 88 40.39 -11.97 5.90
CA GLY A 88 39.52 -10.80 5.89
C GLY A 88 39.84 -9.86 7.06
N GLN A 89 39.84 -8.56 6.79
CA GLN A 89 40.20 -7.53 7.75
C GLN A 89 39.03 -6.62 8.08
N VAL A 90 39.09 -6.05 9.28
CA VAL A 90 38.17 -5.02 9.76
C VAL A 90 38.89 -3.68 9.68
N TYR A 91 38.24 -2.69 9.06
CA TYR A 91 38.79 -1.35 8.90
C TYR A 91 38.04 -0.34 9.79
N SER A 92 38.74 0.73 10.18
CA SER A 92 38.10 1.94 10.72
C SER A 92 37.80 2.91 9.56
N PRO A 93 36.89 3.89 9.74
CA PRO A 93 36.67 4.95 8.76
C PRO A 93 37.94 5.76 8.45
N SER A 94 38.86 5.85 9.41
CA SER A 94 40.15 6.53 9.27
C SER A 94 41.24 5.69 8.59
N SER A 95 40.96 4.44 8.24
CA SER A 95 41.96 3.56 7.61
C SER A 95 42.37 4.10 6.24
N PRO A 96 43.67 4.18 5.90
CA PRO A 96 44.15 4.81 4.65
C PRO A 96 43.57 4.21 3.37
N GLN A 97 43.13 2.95 3.41
CA GLN A 97 42.54 2.23 2.28
C GLN A 97 41.11 2.67 1.96
N ILE A 98 40.42 3.34 2.88
CA ILE A 98 38.99 3.63 2.76
C ILE A 98 38.79 4.97 2.05
N GLY A 99 39.51 6.00 2.47
CA GLY A 99 39.28 7.35 1.95
C GLY A 99 37.93 7.92 2.44
N PRO A 100 37.35 8.91 1.72
CA PRO A 100 36.18 9.65 2.20
C PRO A 100 34.86 8.89 2.08
N ASP A 101 34.78 7.88 1.21
CA ASP A 101 33.57 7.11 0.94
C ASP A 101 33.83 5.62 1.18
N PRO A 102 33.25 5.01 2.23
CA PRO A 102 33.45 3.59 2.51
C PRO A 102 32.90 2.68 1.41
N THR A 103 31.96 3.14 0.60
CA THR A 103 31.43 2.37 -0.53
C THR A 103 32.37 2.39 -1.74
N ARG A 104 33.38 3.26 -1.76
CA ARG A 104 34.38 3.39 -2.82
C ARG A 104 35.80 3.48 -2.22
N PRO A 105 36.32 2.39 -1.63
CA PRO A 105 37.64 2.41 -1.01
C PRO A 105 38.74 2.80 -2.00
N VAL A 106 39.62 3.72 -1.60
CA VAL A 106 40.74 4.22 -2.42
C VAL A 106 41.93 3.26 -2.50
N GLY A 107 42.02 2.32 -1.57
CA GLY A 107 43.06 1.29 -1.50
C GLY A 107 42.50 -0.12 -1.57
N GLN A 108 43.40 -1.10 -1.62
CA GLN A 108 43.01 -2.51 -1.61
C GLN A 108 42.49 -2.92 -0.23
N VAL A 109 41.27 -3.47 -0.19
CA VAL A 109 40.66 -4.05 1.02
C VAL A 109 40.78 -5.57 1.01
N GLN A 110 41.08 -6.16 2.16
CA GLN A 110 41.06 -7.60 2.38
C GLN A 110 39.67 -8.01 2.84
N ALA A 111 38.82 -8.39 1.89
CA ALA A 111 37.43 -8.73 2.15
C ALA A 111 37.26 -10.15 2.72
N PHE A 112 36.24 -10.35 3.55
CA PHE A 112 35.72 -11.67 3.89
C PHE A 112 35.07 -12.31 2.66
N ARG A 113 34.97 -13.64 2.63
CA ARG A 113 34.32 -14.37 1.53
C ARG A 113 32.83 -14.56 1.81
N THR A 114 32.50 -15.04 3.01
CA THR A 114 31.13 -15.43 3.38
C THR A 114 30.45 -14.36 4.22
N LEU A 115 29.12 -14.29 4.12
CA LEU A 115 28.33 -13.42 4.99
C LEU A 115 28.38 -13.90 6.44
N SER A 116 28.43 -15.23 6.64
CA SER A 116 28.60 -15.87 7.94
C SER A 116 29.88 -15.44 8.67
N ALA A 117 31.03 -15.36 7.98
CA ALA A 117 32.26 -14.87 8.60
C ALA A 117 32.22 -13.36 8.86
N ALA A 118 31.72 -12.58 7.88
CA ALA A 118 31.65 -11.13 7.98
C ALA A 118 30.78 -10.66 9.17
N ILE A 119 29.62 -11.28 9.40
CA ILE A 119 28.70 -10.85 10.47
C ILE A 119 29.25 -11.12 11.88
N GLN A 120 30.25 -11.99 12.04
CA GLN A 120 30.92 -12.16 13.34
C GLN A 120 31.77 -10.94 13.71
N GLN A 121 32.14 -10.13 12.73
CA GLN A 121 32.92 -8.91 12.95
C GLN A 121 32.05 -7.68 13.24
N VAL A 122 30.78 -7.73 12.85
CA VAL A 122 29.76 -6.72 13.14
C VAL A 122 29.31 -6.86 14.60
N ARG A 123 29.54 -5.83 15.41
CA ARG A 123 29.17 -5.83 16.83
C ARG A 123 27.69 -5.50 16.97
N ASN A 124 26.98 -6.25 17.82
CA ASN A 124 25.60 -5.96 18.13
C ASN A 124 25.47 -4.67 18.96
N GLY A 125 24.56 -3.78 18.58
CA GLY A 125 24.32 -2.49 19.23
C GLY A 125 25.34 -1.41 18.85
N GLN A 126 26.07 -1.58 17.74
CA GLN A 126 27.11 -0.65 17.28
C GLN A 126 26.86 -0.25 15.82
N PRO A 127 27.32 0.94 15.39
CA PRO A 127 27.10 1.45 14.02
C PRO A 127 28.04 0.80 13.00
N ASP A 128 28.19 -0.52 13.04
CA ASP A 128 29.11 -1.25 12.17
C ASP A 128 28.50 -1.48 10.78
N TRP A 129 29.36 -1.46 9.75
CA TRP A 129 29.00 -1.53 8.34
C TRP A 129 29.49 -2.84 7.72
N MET A 130 28.59 -3.59 7.09
CA MET A 130 28.92 -4.74 6.25
C MET A 130 28.68 -4.37 4.78
N LEU A 131 29.76 -4.34 3.98
CA LEU A 131 29.74 -3.88 2.61
C LEU A 131 29.96 -5.05 1.65
N LEU A 132 28.95 -5.40 0.86
CA LEU A 132 28.99 -6.49 -0.11
C LEU A 132 29.46 -5.97 -1.47
N ARG A 133 30.39 -6.64 -2.11
CA ARG A 133 30.91 -6.18 -3.40
C ARG A 133 29.83 -6.23 -4.48
N ALA A 134 29.63 -5.11 -5.18
CA ALA A 134 28.71 -5.00 -6.30
C ALA A 134 28.95 -6.10 -7.36
N GLY A 135 27.86 -6.61 -7.93
CA GLY A 135 27.85 -7.65 -8.96
C GLY A 135 28.22 -9.07 -8.48
N ARG A 136 28.50 -9.26 -7.18
CA ARG A 136 28.79 -10.57 -6.61
C ARG A 136 27.53 -11.28 -6.14
N VAL A 137 27.65 -12.60 -6.04
CA VAL A 137 26.56 -13.52 -5.68
C VAL A 137 26.95 -14.33 -4.44
N TRP A 138 26.02 -14.47 -3.50
CA TRP A 138 26.14 -15.35 -2.34
C TRP A 138 24.98 -16.35 -2.32
N GLN A 139 25.27 -17.59 -1.92
CA GLN A 139 24.23 -18.60 -1.62
C GLN A 139 23.95 -18.64 -0.11
N GLU A 140 23.65 -17.48 0.46
CA GLU A 140 23.47 -17.28 1.89
C GLU A 140 22.28 -16.33 2.12
N SER A 141 21.50 -16.57 3.18
CA SER A 141 20.59 -15.57 3.75
C SER A 141 21.39 -14.43 4.37
N LEU A 142 20.85 -13.21 4.37
CA LEU A 142 21.51 -12.07 5.00
C LEU A 142 21.38 -12.14 6.53
N PRO A 143 22.48 -12.29 7.27
CA PRO A 143 22.45 -12.14 8.72
C PRO A 143 22.49 -10.64 9.10
N ILE A 144 21.88 -10.29 10.23
CA ILE A 144 21.78 -8.90 10.69
C ILE A 144 22.22 -8.73 12.14
N ARG A 145 22.70 -7.52 12.47
CA ARG A 145 22.96 -7.04 13.83
C ARG A 145 22.26 -5.69 14.02
N ARG A 146 22.12 -5.27 15.27
CA ARG A 146 21.43 -4.02 15.62
C ARG A 146 22.41 -2.85 15.68
N GLY A 147 21.95 -1.67 15.29
CA GLY A 147 22.70 -0.42 15.47
C GLY A 147 22.55 0.18 16.87
N ARG A 148 23.30 1.24 17.14
CA ARG A 148 23.30 1.91 18.44
C ARG A 148 22.09 2.84 18.61
N SER A 149 21.72 3.57 17.55
CA SER A 149 20.64 4.57 17.58
C SER A 149 20.10 4.84 16.17
N PRO A 150 18.99 5.60 16.02
CA PRO A 150 18.53 6.02 14.71
C PRO A 150 19.60 6.78 13.91
N ALA A 151 20.44 7.62 14.54
CA ALA A 151 21.52 8.31 13.83
C ALA A 151 22.74 7.42 13.57
N GLU A 152 22.92 6.38 14.38
CA GLU A 152 24.08 5.48 14.38
C GLU A 152 23.62 4.04 14.12
N ARG A 153 23.10 3.81 12.91
CA ARG A 153 22.58 2.51 12.47
C ARG A 153 23.70 1.51 12.20
N SER A 154 23.42 0.22 12.39
CA SER A 154 24.20 -0.79 11.67
C SER A 154 23.76 -0.73 10.21
N VAL A 155 24.72 -0.82 9.29
CA VAL A 155 24.47 -0.63 7.86
C VAL A 155 24.94 -1.86 7.10
N ILE A 156 24.08 -2.36 6.21
CA ILE A 156 24.44 -3.38 5.24
C ILE A 156 24.18 -2.80 3.86
N THR A 157 25.22 -2.65 3.06
CA THR A 157 25.13 -1.99 1.76
C THR A 157 26.12 -2.59 0.76
N SER A 158 26.17 -2.07 -0.46
CA SER A 158 27.14 -2.46 -1.48
C SER A 158 28.39 -1.57 -1.49
N TRP A 159 29.51 -2.09 -1.97
CA TRP A 159 30.70 -1.30 -2.34
C TRP A 159 31.18 -1.62 -3.76
N GLY A 160 31.87 -0.65 -4.36
CA GLY A 160 32.28 -0.69 -5.75
C GLY A 160 31.12 -0.40 -6.72
N ASP A 161 31.46 -0.38 -8.00
CA ASP A 161 30.51 -0.07 -9.08
C ASP A 161 29.93 -1.37 -9.66
N GLY A 162 28.64 -1.36 -10.04
CA GLY A 162 27.98 -2.46 -10.72
C GLY A 162 26.55 -2.73 -10.27
N ALA A 163 26.04 -3.91 -10.62
CA ALA A 163 24.73 -4.37 -10.19
C ALA A 163 24.68 -4.60 -8.67
N ARG A 164 23.46 -4.59 -8.10
CA ARG A 164 23.23 -4.98 -6.70
C ARG A 164 23.88 -6.34 -6.40
N PRO A 165 24.60 -6.49 -5.28
CA PRO A 165 24.96 -7.82 -4.75
C PRO A 165 23.72 -8.71 -4.65
N GLU A 166 23.82 -9.95 -5.13
CA GLU A 166 22.70 -10.89 -5.18
C GLU A 166 22.85 -12.00 -4.12
N LEU A 167 21.82 -12.15 -3.30
CA LEU A 167 21.69 -13.20 -2.29
C LEU A 167 20.67 -14.23 -2.79
N ARG A 168 21.20 -15.38 -3.18
CA ARG A 168 20.46 -16.55 -3.65
C ARG A 168 20.15 -17.47 -2.48
N THR A 169 18.99 -17.29 -1.88
CA THR A 169 18.71 -17.91 -0.55
C THR A 169 18.11 -19.31 -0.60
N GLY A 170 17.83 -19.83 -1.79
CA GLY A 170 17.20 -21.13 -1.99
C GLY A 170 15.82 -21.15 -1.34
N THR A 171 15.58 -22.15 -0.50
CA THR A 171 14.38 -22.28 0.34
C THR A 171 14.44 -21.43 1.62
N GLY A 172 15.59 -20.85 1.93
CA GLY A 172 15.82 -20.02 3.11
C GLY A 172 15.27 -18.60 2.97
N ARG A 173 15.13 -17.95 4.13
CA ARG A 173 14.66 -16.55 4.23
C ARG A 173 15.65 -15.58 3.57
N GLY A 174 15.17 -14.48 3.00
CA GLY A 174 16.02 -13.40 2.48
C GLY A 174 16.92 -12.80 3.58
N ILE A 175 16.30 -12.29 4.64
CA ILE A 175 16.94 -11.71 5.83
C ILE A 175 16.67 -12.61 7.02
N SER A 176 17.69 -13.21 7.63
CA SER A 176 17.50 -14.28 8.63
C SER A 176 17.13 -13.80 10.05
N GLY A 177 17.31 -12.51 10.38
CA GLY A 177 17.00 -11.98 11.72
C GLY A 177 15.54 -11.54 11.93
N ASN A 178 15.09 -11.59 13.19
CA ASN A 178 13.67 -11.37 13.55
C ASN A 178 13.36 -9.98 14.13
N TYR A 179 14.25 -9.30 14.83
CA TYR A 179 13.92 -8.01 15.48
C TYR A 179 14.97 -6.94 15.14
N PRO A 180 15.05 -6.53 13.86
CA PRO A 180 15.96 -5.47 13.45
C PRO A 180 15.69 -4.18 14.22
N GLU A 181 16.76 -3.54 14.67
CA GLU A 181 16.72 -2.31 15.44
C GLU A 181 17.84 -1.40 14.96
N ASN A 182 17.52 -0.15 14.62
CA ASN A 182 18.48 0.84 14.14
C ASN A 182 19.34 0.24 13.01
N LEU A 183 18.69 -0.22 11.94
CA LEU A 183 19.32 -0.98 10.85
C LEU A 183 18.99 -0.34 9.51
N ALA A 184 19.99 -0.23 8.64
CA ALA A 184 19.79 0.10 7.23
C ALA A 184 20.28 -1.04 6.34
N ILE A 185 19.45 -1.47 5.39
CA ILE A 185 19.79 -2.43 4.33
C ILE A 185 19.55 -1.75 3.00
N ILE A 186 20.63 -1.54 2.23
CA ILE A 186 20.58 -0.70 1.03
C ILE A 186 21.20 -1.41 -0.17
N GLY A 187 20.53 -1.37 -1.32
CA GLY A 187 21.13 -1.73 -2.60
C GLY A 187 21.38 -3.23 -2.79
N LEU A 188 20.59 -4.11 -2.18
CA LEU A 188 20.77 -5.56 -2.24
C LEU A 188 19.64 -6.27 -3.00
N ARG A 189 19.96 -7.35 -3.71
CA ARG A 189 18.99 -8.22 -4.36
C ARG A 189 18.87 -9.53 -3.59
N PHE A 190 17.66 -9.86 -3.16
CA PHE A 190 17.26 -11.08 -2.48
C PHE A 190 16.42 -11.91 -3.43
N TRP A 191 16.84 -13.14 -3.68
CA TRP A 191 16.16 -14.03 -4.61
C TRP A 191 16.09 -15.45 -4.07
N ALA A 192 14.87 -15.93 -3.83
CA ALA A 192 14.60 -17.35 -3.61
C ALA A 192 14.67 -18.12 -4.95
N HIS A 193 15.85 -18.10 -5.56
CA HIS A 193 16.14 -18.56 -6.91
C HIS A 193 15.73 -20.01 -7.21
N THR A 194 15.70 -20.89 -6.21
CA THR A 194 15.25 -22.29 -6.39
C THR A 194 13.73 -22.42 -6.48
N ARG A 195 12.98 -21.37 -6.09
CA ARG A 195 11.51 -21.30 -6.13
C ARG A 195 10.95 -20.62 -7.34
N ASP A 196 11.76 -19.81 -8.00
CA ASP A 196 11.31 -18.97 -9.10
C ASP A 196 11.18 -19.80 -10.39
N PRO A 197 9.97 -20.15 -10.84
CA PRO A 197 9.77 -21.01 -12.01
C PRO A 197 10.21 -20.37 -13.33
N GLU A 198 10.40 -19.05 -13.34
CA GLU A 198 10.92 -18.31 -14.49
C GLU A 198 12.45 -18.21 -14.46
N GLY A 199 13.08 -18.63 -13.37
CA GLY A 199 14.51 -18.58 -13.16
C GLY A 199 15.23 -19.84 -13.64
N PRO A 200 16.50 -19.74 -14.06
CA PRO A 200 17.30 -20.89 -14.49
C PRO A 200 17.69 -21.86 -13.36
N PHE A 201 17.41 -21.52 -12.10
CA PHE A 201 17.79 -22.31 -10.92
C PHE A 201 16.61 -23.01 -10.25
N PHE A 202 15.43 -23.00 -10.86
CA PHE A 202 14.23 -23.60 -10.29
C PHE A 202 14.43 -25.09 -9.96
N THR A 203 14.02 -25.50 -8.75
CA THR A 203 14.05 -26.91 -8.32
C THR A 203 12.74 -27.37 -7.68
N SER A 204 12.12 -26.56 -6.83
CA SER A 204 10.84 -26.84 -6.18
C SER A 204 10.17 -25.54 -5.75
N TYR A 205 8.92 -25.58 -5.29
CA TYR A 205 8.23 -24.38 -4.81
C TYR A 205 8.43 -24.08 -3.32
N ASP A 206 9.21 -24.92 -2.61
CA ASP A 206 9.42 -24.80 -1.16
C ASP A 206 10.20 -23.53 -0.82
N GLY A 207 9.78 -22.81 0.22
CA GLY A 207 10.73 -21.92 0.88
C GLY A 207 10.20 -21.11 2.03
N SER A 208 10.53 -19.82 2.03
CA SER A 208 10.36 -18.97 3.19
C SER A 208 10.10 -17.52 2.78
N ASP A 209 9.94 -16.66 3.77
CA ASP A 209 9.70 -15.23 3.59
C ASP A 209 10.94 -14.52 3.06
N GLY A 210 10.78 -13.34 2.46
CA GLY A 210 11.92 -12.46 2.20
C GLY A 210 12.45 -11.92 3.53
N PHE A 211 11.54 -11.48 4.39
CA PHE A 211 11.81 -11.16 5.79
C PHE A 211 10.57 -11.37 6.66
N SER A 212 10.79 -11.64 7.94
CA SER A 212 9.73 -11.69 8.94
C SER A 212 10.24 -11.04 10.22
N PHE A 213 9.93 -9.75 10.36
CA PHE A 213 10.30 -8.96 11.52
C PHE A 213 9.21 -9.04 12.58
N ILE A 214 9.58 -9.56 13.75
CA ILE A 214 8.71 -9.86 14.87
C ILE A 214 9.37 -9.30 16.13
N SER A 215 8.73 -8.31 16.76
CA SER A 215 9.14 -7.79 18.06
C SER A 215 9.02 -8.85 19.15
N THR A 216 9.84 -8.76 20.20
CA THR A 216 9.70 -9.61 21.39
C THR A 216 8.62 -9.07 22.32
N PRO A 217 8.09 -9.89 23.25
CA PRO A 217 7.24 -9.40 24.34
C PRO A 217 7.91 -8.31 25.20
N PRO A 218 7.12 -7.45 25.88
CA PRO A 218 7.64 -6.48 26.83
C PRO A 218 8.55 -7.10 27.89
N GLY A 219 9.62 -6.39 28.22
CA GLY A 219 10.64 -6.86 29.16
C GLY A 219 11.69 -7.81 28.58
N GLN A 220 11.56 -8.22 27.31
CA GLN A 220 12.60 -8.97 26.59
C GLN A 220 13.42 -8.03 25.67
N SER A 221 14.68 -8.41 25.40
CA SER A 221 15.51 -7.65 24.46
C SER A 221 15.14 -8.00 23.02
N GLY A 222 14.61 -7.02 22.28
CA GLY A 222 14.36 -7.15 20.85
C GLY A 222 13.09 -6.42 20.41
N LYS A 223 13.24 -5.22 19.87
CA LYS A 223 12.12 -4.44 19.34
C LYS A 223 12.37 -4.13 17.87
N VAL A 224 11.37 -4.31 17.03
CA VAL A 224 11.43 -3.92 15.62
C VAL A 224 11.26 -2.41 15.53
N ARG A 225 12.36 -1.67 15.32
CA ARG A 225 12.31 -0.21 15.22
C ARG A 225 13.42 0.47 14.41
N ASN A 226 13.11 1.61 13.80
CA ASN A 226 14.04 2.48 13.06
C ASN A 226 14.81 1.71 11.97
N VAL A 227 14.07 1.00 11.13
CA VAL A 227 14.62 0.15 10.06
C VAL A 227 14.42 0.85 8.72
N LEU A 228 15.49 0.95 7.93
CA LEU A 228 15.47 1.42 6.55
C LEU A 228 15.80 0.26 5.61
N ILE A 229 14.89 -0.03 4.68
CA ILE A 229 15.14 -0.88 3.51
C ILE A 229 15.02 0.05 2.29
N GLU A 230 16.12 0.26 1.59
CA GLU A 230 16.19 1.17 0.44
C GLU A 230 16.87 0.49 -0.75
N ASP A 231 16.41 0.75 -1.98
CA ASP A 231 17.02 0.20 -3.20
C ASP A 231 17.16 -1.34 -3.19
N CYS A 232 16.27 -2.05 -2.50
CA CYS A 232 16.34 -3.50 -2.38
C CYS A 232 15.38 -4.19 -3.35
N PHE A 233 15.71 -5.41 -3.77
CA PHE A 233 14.85 -6.24 -4.62
C PHE A 233 14.57 -7.56 -3.92
N PHE A 234 13.30 -7.87 -3.62
CA PHE A 234 12.85 -9.17 -3.10
C PHE A 234 12.03 -9.89 -4.17
N ARG A 235 12.47 -11.10 -4.55
CA ARG A 235 11.83 -11.89 -5.62
C ARG A 235 11.49 -13.31 -5.18
N SER A 236 10.28 -13.73 -5.48
CA SER A 236 9.83 -15.13 -5.40
C SER A 236 9.92 -15.75 -4.00
N TYR A 237 9.71 -14.94 -2.95
CA TYR A 237 9.57 -15.42 -1.57
C TYR A 237 8.14 -15.84 -1.24
N GLU A 238 7.89 -16.50 -0.11
CA GLU A 238 6.53 -16.90 0.27
C GLU A 238 5.68 -15.71 0.70
N SER A 239 6.27 -14.82 1.50
CA SER A 239 5.63 -13.61 2.01
C SER A 239 6.71 -12.63 2.50
N ASN A 240 6.29 -11.49 3.02
CA ASN A 240 7.09 -10.66 3.93
C ASN A 240 6.22 -10.19 5.10
N GLY A 241 6.79 -10.10 6.30
CA GLY A 241 6.00 -9.81 7.51
C GLY A 241 6.66 -8.81 8.46
N ILE A 242 5.84 -7.92 9.03
CA ILE A 242 6.23 -7.01 10.12
C ILE A 242 5.16 -7.10 11.22
N ASN A 243 5.54 -7.57 12.41
CA ASN A 243 4.60 -7.91 13.48
C ASN A 243 5.06 -7.39 14.85
N GLY A 244 4.28 -6.46 15.39
CA GLY A 244 4.39 -5.98 16.78
C GLY A 244 3.09 -6.19 17.56
N ALA A 245 2.20 -7.05 17.07
CA ALA A 245 0.89 -7.26 17.68
C ALA A 245 1.01 -7.95 19.04
N LEU A 246 0.08 -7.62 19.96
CA LEU A 246 0.01 -8.18 21.31
C LEU A 246 0.14 -9.72 21.29
N PRO A 247 0.91 -10.29 22.24
CA PRO A 247 1.52 -9.65 23.41
C PRO A 247 2.93 -9.06 23.15
N ARG A 248 3.30 -8.74 21.91
CA ARG A 248 4.64 -8.22 21.55
C ARG A 248 4.74 -6.71 21.77
N GLU A 249 5.99 -6.23 21.82
CA GLU A 249 6.29 -4.80 21.73
C GLU A 249 5.83 -4.23 20.38
N PRO A 250 5.24 -3.02 20.34
CA PRO A 250 4.84 -2.35 19.11
C PRO A 250 6.00 -2.15 18.12
N VAL A 251 5.69 -2.09 16.83
CA VAL A 251 6.66 -1.76 15.77
C VAL A 251 6.75 -0.24 15.63
N GLU A 252 7.93 0.30 15.34
CA GLU A 252 8.11 1.76 15.19
C GLU A 252 9.02 2.13 14.02
N ARG A 253 8.60 3.06 13.16
CA ARG A 253 9.44 3.68 12.12
C ARG A 253 10.17 2.69 11.22
N ILE A 254 9.39 1.89 10.52
CA ILE A 254 9.90 1.03 9.44
C ILE A 254 9.69 1.75 8.12
N VAL A 255 10.77 1.96 7.38
CA VAL A 255 10.75 2.58 6.06
C VAL A 255 11.21 1.57 5.04
N ILE A 256 10.35 1.28 4.07
CA ILE A 256 10.72 0.57 2.85
C ILE A 256 10.54 1.57 1.71
N ARG A 257 11.61 1.88 1.00
CA ARG A 257 11.54 2.85 -0.09
C ARG A 257 12.37 2.48 -1.31
N ARG A 258 11.94 2.94 -2.48
CA ARG A 258 12.62 2.71 -3.77
C ARG A 258 13.03 1.26 -3.97
N SER A 259 12.20 0.34 -3.48
CA SER A 259 12.46 -1.10 -3.44
C SER A 259 11.42 -1.86 -4.25
N ILE A 260 11.78 -3.06 -4.69
CA ILE A 260 10.94 -3.94 -5.50
C ILE A 260 10.59 -5.15 -4.65
N ILE A 261 9.29 -5.40 -4.46
CA ILE A 261 8.75 -6.61 -3.84
C ILE A 261 7.85 -7.29 -4.87
N SER A 262 8.27 -8.46 -5.31
CA SER A 262 7.64 -9.10 -6.45
C SER A 262 7.50 -10.61 -6.33
N ARG A 263 6.44 -11.12 -6.96
CA ARG A 263 6.21 -12.54 -7.19
C ARG A 263 6.17 -13.35 -5.91
N ASN A 264 5.68 -12.76 -4.82
CA ASN A 264 5.42 -13.53 -3.61
C ASN A 264 4.33 -14.57 -3.90
N PHE A 265 4.56 -15.85 -3.57
CA PHE A 265 3.54 -16.89 -3.64
C PHE A 265 3.86 -18.05 -2.69
N LYS A 266 2.81 -18.75 -2.23
CA LYS A 266 2.90 -20.03 -1.52
C LYS A 266 2.26 -21.12 -2.37
N SER A 267 2.91 -22.26 -2.52
CA SER A 267 2.42 -23.38 -3.35
C SER A 267 1.67 -24.46 -2.60
N ALA A 268 1.83 -24.53 -1.27
CA ALA A 268 1.22 -25.51 -0.38
C ALA A 268 1.27 -25.01 1.07
N GLY A 269 0.70 -25.78 2.01
CA GLY A 269 0.77 -25.50 3.45
C GLY A 269 -0.22 -24.46 3.96
N GLU A 270 -0.26 -24.26 5.28
CA GLU A 270 -1.17 -23.31 5.93
C GLU A 270 -0.72 -21.85 5.73
N GLY A 271 -1.69 -20.92 5.67
CA GLY A 271 -1.44 -19.48 5.57
C GLY A 271 -1.61 -18.87 4.17
N HIS A 272 -1.33 -17.57 4.10
CA HIS A 272 -1.52 -16.73 2.92
C HIS A 272 -0.20 -16.11 2.46
N SER A 273 -0.16 -15.70 1.20
CA SER A 273 0.99 -15.02 0.61
C SER A 273 0.67 -13.54 0.43
N GLN A 274 1.53 -12.68 0.97
CA GLN A 274 1.41 -11.24 0.84
C GLN A 274 2.73 -10.69 0.28
N GLY A 275 2.67 -9.64 -0.53
CA GLY A 275 3.86 -8.82 -0.79
C GLY A 275 4.40 -8.26 0.53
N LEU A 276 3.51 -7.73 1.37
CA LEU A 276 3.81 -7.35 2.75
C LEU A 276 2.60 -7.53 3.67
N TYR A 277 2.81 -8.24 4.78
CA TYR A 277 1.85 -8.41 5.86
C TYR A 277 2.23 -7.56 7.08
N HIS A 278 1.26 -6.86 7.65
CA HIS A 278 1.40 -6.20 8.94
C HIS A 278 0.15 -6.37 9.80
N THR A 279 0.36 -6.58 11.09
CA THR A 279 -0.70 -6.52 12.10
C THR A 279 -0.31 -5.59 13.23
N GLY A 280 -1.19 -4.64 13.54
CA GLY A 280 -0.99 -3.57 14.51
C GLY A 280 -1.84 -3.72 15.77
N ARG A 281 -2.37 -4.92 16.07
CA ARG A 281 -3.16 -5.13 17.29
C ARG A 281 -2.39 -4.71 18.55
N GLY A 282 -2.87 -3.69 19.26
CA GLY A 282 -2.20 -3.09 20.43
C GLY A 282 -1.03 -2.15 20.11
N GLN A 283 -0.90 -1.74 18.85
CA GLN A 283 -0.01 -0.67 18.42
C GLN A 283 -0.44 0.67 19.04
N THR A 284 0.52 1.49 19.43
CA THR A 284 0.24 2.81 20.01
C THR A 284 -0.01 3.84 18.92
N THR A 285 -0.73 4.91 19.26
CA THR A 285 -0.98 6.07 18.39
C THR A 285 0.15 7.10 18.43
N ALA A 286 1.11 6.94 19.35
CA ALA A 286 2.10 7.97 19.68
C ALA A 286 3.29 8.05 18.70
N VAL A 287 3.49 7.02 17.86
CA VAL A 287 4.65 6.94 16.96
C VAL A 287 4.26 6.40 15.59
N PRO A 288 4.91 6.88 14.51
CA PRO A 288 4.75 6.32 13.18
C PRO A 288 5.24 4.88 13.12
N VAL A 289 4.56 4.05 12.32
CA VAL A 289 4.80 2.60 12.29
C VAL A 289 5.49 2.21 11.01
N LEU A 290 4.86 2.48 9.86
CA LEU A 290 5.37 2.02 8.57
C LEU A 290 5.17 3.05 7.45
N MET A 291 6.23 3.29 6.70
CA MET A 291 6.21 4.06 5.46
C MET A 291 6.61 3.17 4.28
N LEU A 292 5.77 3.17 3.24
CA LEU A 292 6.10 2.68 1.92
C LEU A 292 6.22 3.88 0.99
N GLN A 293 7.40 4.12 0.42
CA GLN A 293 7.62 5.24 -0.49
C GLN A 293 8.32 4.83 -1.79
N GLU A 294 7.77 5.19 -2.95
CA GLU A 294 8.42 4.95 -4.26
C GLU A 294 8.76 3.48 -4.55
N ASN A 295 8.03 2.53 -3.95
CA ASN A 295 8.26 1.09 -4.17
C ASN A 295 7.46 0.55 -5.34
N LEU A 296 7.93 -0.57 -5.90
CA LEU A 296 7.15 -1.44 -6.77
C LEU A 296 6.68 -2.68 -6.01
N PHE A 297 5.38 -2.88 -5.96
CA PHE A 297 4.74 -4.12 -5.55
C PHE A 297 4.03 -4.72 -6.76
N ASP A 298 4.54 -5.84 -7.27
CA ASP A 298 3.97 -6.46 -8.47
C ASP A 298 3.85 -7.98 -8.38
N HIS A 299 2.75 -8.50 -8.92
CA HIS A 299 2.51 -9.94 -9.04
C HIS A 299 2.60 -10.66 -7.68
N ASN A 300 2.18 -10.01 -6.59
CA ASN A 300 2.27 -10.63 -5.27
C ASN A 300 0.98 -11.36 -4.89
N GLY A 301 1.19 -12.47 -4.19
CA GLY A 301 0.14 -13.35 -3.71
C GLY A 301 -0.19 -14.51 -4.64
N TRP A 302 0.49 -14.64 -5.78
CA TRP A 302 0.18 -15.66 -6.78
C TRP A 302 1.33 -15.89 -7.75
N ARG A 303 1.29 -17.05 -8.40
CA ARG A 303 2.17 -17.49 -9.49
C ARG A 303 1.37 -17.81 -10.75
N ILE A 304 0.22 -18.47 -10.57
CA ILE A 304 -0.69 -18.82 -11.66
C ILE A 304 -2.08 -18.29 -11.37
N GLN A 305 -2.81 -17.98 -12.45
CA GLN A 305 -4.21 -17.59 -12.36
C GLN A 305 -5.00 -18.72 -11.70
N SER A 306 -5.99 -18.33 -10.89
CA SER A 306 -6.83 -19.28 -10.18
C SER A 306 -7.66 -20.14 -11.13
N THR A 307 -7.58 -21.45 -10.97
CA THR A 307 -8.36 -22.44 -11.73
C THR A 307 -9.55 -22.97 -10.92
N SER A 308 -9.60 -22.65 -9.62
CA SER A 308 -10.59 -23.12 -8.65
C SER A 308 -10.90 -21.99 -7.67
N ASN A 309 -12.12 -21.93 -7.12
CA ASN A 309 -12.48 -20.83 -6.22
C ASN A 309 -11.71 -20.90 -4.89
N ASN A 310 -10.56 -20.21 -4.82
CA ASN A 310 -9.62 -20.15 -3.68
C ASN A 310 -8.75 -21.38 -3.42
N GLY A 311 -8.56 -22.26 -4.41
CA GLY A 311 -7.49 -23.24 -4.33
C GLY A 311 -6.13 -22.53 -4.29
N LYS A 312 -5.25 -22.96 -3.39
CA LYS A 312 -3.89 -22.39 -3.22
C LYS A 312 -2.80 -23.26 -3.84
N GLU A 313 -3.15 -24.48 -4.24
CA GLU A 313 -2.22 -25.44 -4.82
C GLU A 313 -1.50 -24.81 -6.01
N ASP A 314 -0.22 -25.16 -6.17
CA ASP A 314 0.66 -24.67 -7.23
C ASP A 314 0.86 -23.15 -7.24
N GLY A 315 0.50 -22.42 -6.17
CA GLY A 315 0.64 -20.97 -6.11
C GLY A 315 -0.46 -20.22 -6.85
N GLN A 316 -1.65 -20.80 -6.91
CA GLN A 316 -2.83 -20.13 -7.45
C GLN A 316 -3.15 -18.84 -6.70
N ALA A 317 -3.62 -17.84 -7.44
CA ALA A 317 -4.23 -16.64 -6.87
C ALA A 317 -5.46 -17.00 -6.05
N THR A 318 -5.60 -16.35 -4.90
CA THR A 318 -6.74 -16.52 -3.99
C THR A 318 -7.25 -15.16 -3.55
N ILE A 319 -8.48 -15.11 -3.06
CA ILE A 319 -9.06 -13.87 -2.51
C ILE A 319 -8.33 -13.34 -1.28
N PHE A 320 -7.52 -14.17 -0.61
CA PHE A 320 -6.81 -13.88 0.63
C PHE A 320 -5.37 -13.38 0.43
N ASN A 321 -4.88 -13.39 -0.80
CA ASN A 321 -3.51 -12.98 -1.12
C ASN A 321 -3.51 -11.61 -1.80
N HIS A 322 -2.52 -10.77 -1.46
CA HIS A 322 -2.52 -9.34 -1.79
C HIS A 322 -1.11 -8.78 -2.03
N ASN A 323 -1.03 -7.57 -2.61
CA ASN A 323 0.22 -6.80 -2.57
C ASN A 323 0.54 -6.41 -1.13
N THR A 324 -0.45 -5.91 -0.37
CA THR A 324 -0.34 -5.69 1.08
C THR A 324 -1.58 -6.14 1.83
N TYR A 325 -1.39 -6.69 3.04
CA TYR A 325 -2.47 -7.01 3.97
C TYR A 325 -2.15 -6.47 5.36
N PHE A 326 -2.93 -5.49 5.82
CA PHE A 326 -2.70 -4.71 7.02
C PHE A 326 -3.93 -4.83 7.94
N SER A 327 -3.74 -5.30 9.17
CA SER A 327 -4.85 -5.48 10.14
C SER A 327 -4.65 -4.66 11.40
N SER A 328 -5.67 -3.94 11.86
CA SER A 328 -5.69 -3.16 13.10
C SER A 328 -4.51 -2.19 13.21
N THR A 329 -4.26 -1.44 12.14
CA THR A 329 -3.01 -0.68 11.96
C THR A 329 -3.16 0.78 12.32
N ARG A 330 -2.06 1.41 12.75
CA ARG A 330 -2.03 2.83 13.11
C ARG A 330 -0.82 3.52 12.51
N ASN A 331 -0.97 4.79 12.11
CA ASN A 331 0.12 5.67 11.65
C ASN A 331 0.94 5.06 10.48
N ILE A 332 0.26 4.84 9.35
CA ILE A 332 0.83 4.23 8.14
C ILE A 332 0.80 5.23 6.98
N LEU A 333 1.92 5.35 6.26
CA LEU A 333 2.05 6.22 5.08
C LEU A 333 2.45 5.43 3.84
N PHE A 334 1.57 5.38 2.83
CA PHE A 334 1.88 4.86 1.50
C PHE A 334 1.93 6.02 0.52
N GLN A 335 3.13 6.36 0.04
CA GLN A 335 3.34 7.50 -0.84
C GLN A 335 4.06 7.12 -2.13
N ARG A 336 3.49 7.46 -3.30
CA ARG A 336 4.17 7.30 -4.61
C ARG A 336 4.61 5.88 -4.95
N ASN A 337 3.93 4.86 -4.47
CA ASN A 337 4.21 3.47 -4.83
C ASN A 337 3.48 3.06 -6.11
N LEU A 338 4.03 2.04 -6.78
CA LEU A 338 3.40 1.31 -7.87
C LEU A 338 2.83 -0.01 -7.30
N PHE A 339 1.51 -0.17 -7.30
CA PHE A 339 0.83 -1.41 -6.90
C PHE A 339 0.20 -2.07 -8.11
N LEU A 340 0.86 -3.12 -8.62
CA LEU A 340 0.50 -3.77 -9.87
C LEU A 340 0.10 -5.23 -9.62
N ARG A 341 -0.88 -5.73 -10.39
CA ARG A 341 -1.18 -7.18 -10.53
C ARG A 341 -1.22 -7.99 -9.22
N ALA A 342 -1.77 -7.44 -8.15
CA ALA A 342 -1.99 -8.21 -6.93
C ALA A 342 -2.92 -9.40 -7.19
N SER A 343 -2.80 -10.49 -6.41
CA SER A 343 -3.71 -11.64 -6.51
C SER A 343 -5.18 -11.20 -6.42
N SER A 344 -5.62 -10.69 -5.26
CA SER A 344 -7.00 -10.22 -5.06
C SER A 344 -7.09 -8.70 -4.91
N ILE A 345 -6.27 -8.12 -4.03
CA ILE A 345 -6.37 -6.71 -3.63
C ILE A 345 -4.97 -6.11 -3.61
N GLY A 346 -4.81 -4.90 -4.15
CA GLY A 346 -3.60 -4.09 -4.02
C GLY A 346 -3.29 -3.84 -2.55
N ASN A 347 -4.16 -3.10 -1.86
CA ASN A 347 -4.03 -2.89 -0.41
C ASN A 347 -5.30 -3.32 0.33
N LYS A 348 -5.16 -4.38 1.14
CA LYS A 348 -6.22 -4.85 2.03
C LYS A 348 -5.99 -4.32 3.44
N TRP A 349 -7.03 -3.69 3.99
CA TRP A 349 -7.05 -3.21 5.36
C TRP A 349 -8.24 -3.81 6.12
N THR A 350 -7.97 -4.31 7.32
CA THR A 350 -8.98 -4.85 8.24
C THR A 350 -8.83 -4.25 9.62
N ALA A 351 -9.92 -4.21 10.39
CA ALA A 351 -9.95 -3.76 11.77
C ALA A 351 -11.07 -4.52 12.49
N TYR A 352 -10.89 -4.76 13.79
CA TYR A 352 -11.76 -5.57 14.64
C TYR A 352 -11.94 -4.86 15.99
N HIS A 353 -13.14 -4.74 16.56
CA HIS A 353 -13.35 -4.05 17.86
C HIS A 353 -12.88 -4.86 19.07
N ASP A 354 -12.80 -6.19 18.96
CA ASP A 354 -12.37 -7.09 20.05
C ASP A 354 -10.90 -6.88 20.46
N ASP A 355 -10.16 -6.06 19.72
CA ASP A 355 -8.82 -5.60 20.05
C ASP A 355 -8.74 -4.20 20.66
N GLY A 356 -9.88 -3.54 20.88
CA GLY A 356 -9.99 -2.18 21.41
C GLY A 356 -9.37 -1.10 20.52
N SER A 357 -9.09 -1.40 19.25
CA SER A 357 -8.30 -0.58 18.34
C SER A 357 -8.98 -0.38 16.98
N LEU A 358 -9.45 0.84 16.75
CA LEU A 358 -9.71 1.32 15.39
C LEU A 358 -8.39 1.29 14.59
N SER A 359 -8.47 0.95 13.30
CA SER A 359 -7.37 1.29 12.41
C SER A 359 -7.41 2.79 12.16
N GLU A 360 -6.30 3.50 12.36
CA GLU A 360 -6.32 4.96 12.34
C GLU A 360 -5.09 5.61 11.74
N ASN A 361 -5.27 6.83 11.22
CA ASN A 361 -4.18 7.66 10.69
C ASN A 361 -3.41 6.95 9.57
N ILE A 362 -4.14 6.63 8.51
CA ILE A 362 -3.62 5.94 7.33
C ILE A 362 -3.68 6.92 6.18
N VAL A 363 -2.52 7.24 5.59
CA VAL A 363 -2.39 8.14 4.44
C VAL A 363 -1.93 7.32 3.23
N ILE A 364 -2.71 7.34 2.17
CA ILE A 364 -2.44 6.68 0.89
C ILE A 364 -2.48 7.76 -0.19
N GLU A 365 -1.30 8.22 -0.59
CA GLU A 365 -1.13 9.42 -1.40
C GLU A 365 -0.29 9.20 -2.66
N ASP A 366 -0.82 9.68 -3.79
CA ASP A 366 -0.09 9.75 -5.08
C ASP A 366 0.48 8.40 -5.54
N ASN A 367 -0.18 7.29 -5.20
CA ASN A 367 0.18 5.96 -5.65
C ASN A 367 -0.48 5.65 -7.00
N LEU A 368 0.13 4.76 -7.78
CA LEU A 368 -0.44 4.21 -9.01
C LEU A 368 -0.87 2.77 -8.78
N TYR A 369 -2.14 2.48 -9.05
CA TYR A 369 -2.72 1.15 -9.05
C TYR A 369 -3.04 0.74 -10.49
N ALA A 370 -2.50 -0.39 -10.92
CA ALA A 370 -2.76 -0.91 -12.26
C ALA A 370 -2.98 -2.41 -12.30
N GLU A 371 -3.94 -2.83 -13.11
CA GLU A 371 -4.36 -4.22 -13.25
C GLU A 371 -4.79 -4.88 -11.92
N GLY A 372 -4.78 -6.21 -11.85
CA GLY A 372 -5.38 -6.96 -10.75
C GLY A 372 -6.91 -6.95 -10.81
N GLU A 373 -7.57 -7.08 -9.66
CA GLU A 373 -9.04 -7.09 -9.53
C GLU A 373 -9.58 -5.98 -8.62
N ILE A 374 -8.83 -5.65 -7.57
CA ILE A 374 -9.21 -4.66 -6.56
C ILE A 374 -7.99 -3.78 -6.23
N GLY A 375 -8.15 -2.46 -6.23
CA GLY A 375 -7.13 -1.50 -5.84
C GLY A 375 -6.96 -1.44 -4.32
N ILE A 376 -7.83 -0.70 -3.65
CA ILE A 376 -7.85 -0.51 -2.20
C ILE A 376 -9.17 -1.03 -1.62
N SER A 377 -9.09 -1.86 -0.58
CA SER A 377 -10.24 -2.23 0.25
C SER A 377 -9.93 -1.93 1.72
N ILE A 378 -10.57 -0.88 2.24
CA ILE A 378 -10.52 -0.51 3.66
C ILE A 378 -11.87 -0.84 4.29
N GLY A 379 -11.91 -2.03 4.89
CA GLY A 379 -13.09 -2.60 5.55
C GLY A 379 -13.49 -3.97 5.00
N GLY A 380 -14.76 -4.34 5.19
CA GLY A 380 -15.23 -5.71 4.97
C GLY A 380 -14.82 -6.68 6.09
N ASN A 381 -15.10 -7.97 5.92
CA ASN A 381 -14.94 -9.08 6.89
C ASN A 381 -15.81 -8.99 8.15
N GLU A 382 -15.98 -7.79 8.70
CA GLU A 382 -16.85 -7.48 9.83
C GLU A 382 -17.79 -6.33 9.48
N ASP A 383 -18.83 -6.12 10.29
CA ASP A 383 -19.86 -5.08 10.15
C ASP A 383 -19.93 -4.12 11.35
N GLU A 384 -18.89 -4.08 12.18
CA GLU A 384 -18.84 -3.18 13.33
C GLU A 384 -18.72 -1.71 12.89
N PRO A 385 -19.31 -0.76 13.63
CA PRO A 385 -19.32 0.65 13.27
C PRO A 385 -17.93 1.30 13.40
N PHE A 386 -17.66 2.33 12.60
CA PHE A 386 -16.56 3.28 12.81
C PHE A 386 -15.14 2.68 12.90
N ARG A 387 -14.89 1.56 12.22
CA ARG A 387 -13.65 0.76 12.30
C ARG A 387 -12.38 1.46 11.83
N PHE A 388 -12.52 2.50 11.02
CA PHE A 388 -11.40 3.22 10.40
C PHE A 388 -11.51 4.72 10.64
N ASP A 389 -10.51 5.32 11.26
CA ASP A 389 -10.52 6.74 11.65
C ASP A 389 -9.34 7.51 11.05
N ARG A 390 -9.58 8.75 10.60
CA ARG A 390 -8.56 9.63 9.99
C ARG A 390 -7.84 8.95 8.82
N ILE A 391 -8.61 8.54 7.83
CA ILE A 391 -8.09 7.91 6.61
C ILE A 391 -7.98 8.96 5.49
N GLY A 392 -6.84 9.05 4.82
CA GLY A 392 -6.68 9.88 3.63
C GLY A 392 -6.34 9.03 2.41
N ILE A 393 -7.21 9.05 1.38
CA ILE A 393 -6.94 8.49 0.05
C ILE A 393 -6.89 9.64 -0.94
N ARG A 394 -5.67 10.07 -1.31
CA ARG A 394 -5.46 11.33 -2.02
C ARG A 394 -4.66 11.15 -3.28
N ASN A 395 -5.10 11.80 -4.35
CA ASN A 395 -4.30 11.98 -5.57
C ASN A 395 -3.81 10.69 -6.23
N ASN A 396 -4.36 9.52 -5.87
CA ASN A 396 -3.97 8.26 -6.45
C ASN A 396 -4.56 8.10 -7.86
N VAL A 397 -3.91 7.31 -8.69
CA VAL A 397 -4.41 6.91 -10.01
C VAL A 397 -4.71 5.43 -10.01
N PHE A 398 -5.89 5.07 -10.50
CA PHE A 398 -6.33 3.69 -10.72
C PHE A 398 -6.58 3.51 -12.21
N THR A 399 -5.87 2.58 -12.85
CA THR A 399 -6.01 2.32 -14.29
C THR A 399 -6.10 0.84 -14.59
N ASP A 400 -7.11 0.44 -15.36
CA ASP A 400 -7.32 -0.96 -15.79
C ASP A 400 -7.42 -1.99 -14.67
N ILE A 401 -7.96 -1.57 -13.53
CA ILE A 401 -8.39 -2.49 -12.49
C ILE A 401 -9.38 -3.50 -13.11
N GLY A 402 -9.17 -4.79 -12.84
CA GLY A 402 -9.95 -5.88 -13.41
C GLY A 402 -9.41 -6.46 -14.72
N ARG A 403 -8.32 -5.95 -15.31
CA ARG A 403 -7.79 -6.47 -16.58
C ARG A 403 -7.22 -7.89 -16.47
N THR A 404 -6.36 -8.14 -15.48
CA THR A 404 -5.54 -9.38 -15.40
C THR A 404 -6.23 -10.51 -14.64
N ARG A 405 -7.29 -10.21 -13.86
CA ARG A 405 -8.17 -11.17 -13.15
C ARG A 405 -7.43 -12.36 -12.51
N PRO A 406 -6.46 -12.17 -11.61
CA PRO A 406 -5.65 -13.28 -11.13
C PRO A 406 -6.48 -14.34 -10.42
N THR A 407 -7.50 -13.98 -9.62
CA THR A 407 -8.38 -14.96 -8.99
C THR A 407 -9.48 -15.47 -9.93
N ASN A 408 -9.43 -15.11 -11.21
CA ASN A 408 -10.42 -15.42 -12.24
C ASN A 408 -11.83 -14.88 -11.94
N ARG A 409 -12.00 -13.98 -10.96
CA ARG A 409 -13.29 -13.33 -10.72
C ARG A 409 -13.49 -12.22 -11.75
N SER A 410 -14.74 -11.88 -12.04
CA SER A 410 -15.08 -10.77 -12.93
C SER A 410 -15.33 -9.50 -12.10
N LEU A 411 -14.25 -8.98 -11.50
CA LEU A 411 -14.28 -7.81 -10.61
C LEU A 411 -13.40 -6.67 -11.14
N SER A 412 -13.83 -5.45 -10.90
CA SER A 412 -13.03 -4.23 -11.06
C SER A 412 -13.43 -3.22 -9.98
N TRP A 413 -12.75 -3.25 -8.84
CA TRP A 413 -13.07 -2.39 -7.69
C TRP A 413 -11.88 -1.47 -7.38
N SER A 414 -12.00 -0.17 -7.60
CA SER A 414 -10.84 0.71 -7.37
C SER A 414 -10.68 1.04 -5.88
N VAL A 415 -11.70 1.63 -5.25
CA VAL A 415 -11.70 1.94 -3.80
C VAL A 415 -12.99 1.46 -3.14
N GLU A 416 -12.82 0.72 -2.05
CA GLU A 416 -13.89 0.36 -1.12
C GLU A 416 -13.59 0.96 0.26
N ALA A 417 -14.51 1.80 0.75
CA ALA A 417 -14.51 2.41 2.06
C ALA A 417 -15.74 1.92 2.85
N LYS A 418 -15.51 1.06 3.85
CA LYS A 418 -16.57 0.42 4.65
C LYS A 418 -16.43 0.75 6.12
N ASP A 419 -17.49 1.32 6.68
CA ASP A 419 -17.63 1.61 8.12
C ASP A 419 -16.53 2.54 8.68
N TRP A 420 -16.18 3.60 7.93
CA TRP A 420 -15.20 4.58 8.37
C TRP A 420 -15.82 5.61 9.31
N HIS A 421 -15.12 5.97 10.38
CA HIS A 421 -15.46 7.07 11.26
C HIS A 421 -15.16 8.43 10.65
N THR A 422 -13.90 8.67 10.27
CA THR A 422 -13.49 9.94 9.65
C THR A 422 -12.49 9.69 8.52
N GLY A 423 -12.54 10.54 7.49
CA GLY A 423 -11.53 10.49 6.44
C GLY A 423 -11.92 11.26 5.19
N GLU A 424 -11.10 11.08 4.16
CA GLU A 424 -11.30 11.73 2.88
C GLU A 424 -10.78 10.90 1.71
N ILE A 425 -11.46 11.04 0.58
CA ILE A 425 -11.16 10.41 -0.70
C ILE A 425 -11.16 11.54 -1.72
N THR A 426 -9.99 12.13 -1.96
CA THR A 426 -9.88 13.42 -2.68
C THR A 426 -8.90 13.41 -3.83
N GLY A 427 -9.26 14.08 -4.92
CA GLY A 427 -8.36 14.29 -6.05
C GLY A 427 -7.91 13.02 -6.76
N ASN A 428 -8.57 11.87 -6.58
CA ASN A 428 -8.16 10.61 -7.21
C ASN A 428 -8.67 10.51 -8.65
N LEU A 429 -7.90 9.83 -9.49
CA LEU A 429 -8.23 9.56 -10.89
C LEU A 429 -8.53 8.07 -11.07
N PHE A 430 -9.73 7.75 -11.54
CA PHE A 430 -10.19 6.40 -11.82
C PHE A 430 -10.43 6.28 -13.32
N ILE A 431 -9.52 5.64 -14.03
CA ILE A 431 -9.53 5.63 -15.49
C ILE A 431 -9.46 4.22 -16.05
N HIS A 432 -9.96 4.09 -17.26
CA HIS A 432 -9.80 2.91 -18.11
C HIS A 432 -10.28 1.62 -17.49
N GLN A 433 -11.39 1.12 -18.02
CA GLN A 433 -11.81 -0.25 -17.77
C GLN A 433 -11.96 -0.96 -19.10
N ARG A 434 -10.82 -1.37 -19.68
CA ARG A 434 -10.78 -1.97 -21.02
C ARG A 434 -11.36 -3.40 -21.05
N ALA A 435 -11.30 -4.11 -19.92
CA ALA A 435 -11.83 -5.46 -19.80
C ALA A 435 -13.32 -5.47 -19.40
N ALA A 436 -14.10 -6.38 -20.01
CA ALA A 436 -15.52 -6.56 -19.71
C ALA A 436 -15.70 -7.26 -18.35
N MET A 437 -16.15 -6.52 -17.34
CA MET A 437 -16.35 -7.02 -15.97
C MET A 437 -17.83 -6.95 -15.55
N SER A 438 -18.28 -7.92 -14.75
CA SER A 438 -19.67 -7.98 -14.29
C SER A 438 -19.92 -7.21 -12.99
N ASN A 439 -18.92 -7.13 -12.10
CA ASN A 439 -19.05 -6.40 -10.83
C ASN A 439 -17.98 -5.32 -10.71
N VAL A 440 -18.42 -4.07 -10.86
CA VAL A 440 -17.55 -2.93 -11.09
C VAL A 440 -17.98 -1.76 -10.23
N TYR A 441 -17.00 -1.08 -9.64
CA TYR A 441 -17.15 0.28 -9.14
C TYR A 441 -15.77 0.97 -9.10
N GLY A 442 -15.76 2.27 -9.38
CA GLY A 442 -14.61 3.11 -9.06
C GLY A 442 -14.55 3.34 -7.56
N LEU A 443 -15.67 3.74 -6.97
CA LEU A 443 -15.75 4.05 -5.56
C LEU A 443 -17.00 3.44 -4.93
N ALA A 444 -16.82 2.79 -3.79
CA ALA A 444 -17.92 2.41 -2.91
C ALA A 444 -17.67 2.97 -1.50
N VAL A 445 -18.59 3.80 -1.03
CA VAL A 445 -18.71 4.21 0.38
C VAL A 445 -19.96 3.50 0.93
N VAL A 446 -19.76 2.67 1.95
CA VAL A 446 -20.80 1.77 2.46
C VAL A 446 -20.74 1.70 3.99
N ALA A 447 -21.89 1.76 4.64
CA ALA A 447 -22.03 1.65 6.09
C ALA A 447 -22.87 0.42 6.48
N ILE A 448 -22.25 -0.76 6.53
CA ILE A 448 -22.96 -1.97 7.00
C ILE A 448 -23.21 -1.82 8.51
N GLY A 449 -22.18 -1.41 9.25
CA GLY A 449 -22.27 -0.95 10.63
C GLY A 449 -22.70 0.50 10.71
N GLN A 450 -21.73 1.42 10.74
CA GLN A 450 -21.93 2.86 10.66
C GLN A 450 -20.72 3.55 10.02
N ALA A 451 -20.98 4.62 9.27
CA ALA A 451 -19.96 5.52 8.76
C ALA A 451 -20.19 6.96 9.24
N GLY A 452 -19.12 7.66 9.59
CA GLY A 452 -19.16 8.99 10.20
C GLY A 452 -18.99 10.11 9.18
N THR A 453 -17.99 10.97 9.41
CA THR A 453 -17.72 12.16 8.57
C THR A 453 -16.67 11.88 7.50
N ILE A 454 -17.08 11.80 6.24
CA ILE A 454 -16.18 11.52 5.11
C ILE A 454 -16.33 12.58 4.01
N LEU A 455 -15.21 13.09 3.51
CA LEU A 455 -15.17 13.96 2.33
C LEU A 455 -14.84 13.15 1.07
N VAL A 456 -15.68 13.23 0.05
CA VAL A 456 -15.44 12.68 -1.28
C VAL A 456 -15.41 13.84 -2.27
N GLU A 457 -14.22 14.26 -2.68
CA GLU A 457 -14.05 15.54 -3.38
C GLU A 457 -13.11 15.48 -4.58
N ASN A 458 -13.45 16.18 -5.66
CA ASN A 458 -12.55 16.43 -6.81
C ASN A 458 -11.99 15.14 -7.44
N ASN A 459 -12.73 14.03 -7.34
CA ASN A 459 -12.36 12.78 -8.00
C ASN A 459 -12.89 12.76 -9.43
N VAL A 460 -12.11 12.18 -10.34
CA VAL A 460 -12.49 11.99 -11.74
C VAL A 460 -12.59 10.51 -12.04
N PHE A 461 -13.77 10.06 -12.48
CA PHE A 461 -14.01 8.73 -13.00
C PHE A 461 -14.20 8.85 -14.51
N GLY A 462 -13.20 8.45 -15.30
CA GLY A 462 -13.19 8.55 -16.76
C GLY A 462 -13.06 7.18 -17.42
N ASN A 463 -13.73 6.94 -18.54
CA ASN A 463 -13.61 5.69 -19.30
C ASN A 463 -13.90 4.40 -18.49
N MET A 464 -14.67 4.51 -17.40
CA MET A 464 -15.10 3.37 -16.59
C MET A 464 -16.36 2.72 -17.17
N ARG A 465 -16.41 1.39 -17.22
CA ARG A 465 -17.50 0.59 -17.79
C ARG A 465 -18.20 -0.18 -16.67
N GLY A 466 -18.98 0.54 -15.86
CA GLY A 466 -19.75 -0.08 -14.78
C GLY A 466 -20.83 -1.03 -15.27
N GLY A 467 -21.23 -1.98 -14.41
CA GLY A 467 -22.34 -2.90 -14.64
C GLY A 467 -23.71 -2.25 -14.38
N SER A 468 -24.66 -3.04 -13.87
CA SER A 468 -26.01 -2.56 -13.56
C SER A 468 -26.05 -1.54 -12.43
N ASP A 469 -25.09 -1.55 -11.50
CA ASP A 469 -25.26 -1.00 -10.15
C ASP A 469 -24.73 0.41 -9.92
N GLY A 470 -23.90 0.98 -10.80
CA GLY A 470 -23.27 2.29 -10.55
C GLY A 470 -21.74 2.25 -10.58
N ILE A 471 -21.10 3.29 -11.14
CA ILE A 471 -19.64 3.49 -11.04
C ILE A 471 -19.27 3.95 -9.63
N VAL A 472 -20.06 4.84 -9.04
CA VAL A 472 -19.98 5.26 -7.64
C VAL A 472 -21.14 4.65 -6.87
N ARG A 473 -20.87 4.10 -5.68
CA ARG A 473 -21.86 3.48 -4.81
C ARG A 473 -21.83 4.14 -3.45
N LEU A 474 -22.96 4.74 -3.07
CA LEU A 474 -23.20 5.42 -1.80
C LEU A 474 -24.38 4.70 -1.13
N LEU A 475 -24.07 3.67 -0.35
CA LEU A 475 -25.06 2.69 0.13
C LEU A 475 -25.23 2.75 1.65
N ASN A 476 -26.36 2.22 2.13
CA ASN A 476 -26.73 2.17 3.53
C ASN A 476 -26.80 3.55 4.21
N GLY A 477 -27.37 4.55 3.53
CA GLY A 477 -27.40 5.93 4.03
C GLY A 477 -28.02 6.13 5.41
N ASN A 478 -28.94 5.26 5.85
CA ASN A 478 -29.49 5.30 7.21
C ASN A 478 -28.45 5.04 8.32
N ASN A 479 -27.32 4.43 7.98
CA ASN A 479 -26.19 4.15 8.86
C ASN A 479 -25.04 5.14 8.67
N VAL A 480 -25.24 6.18 7.87
CA VAL A 480 -24.24 7.20 7.57
C VAL A 480 -24.59 8.46 8.37
N GLU A 481 -23.60 9.04 9.05
CA GLU A 481 -23.76 10.32 9.73
C GLU A 481 -23.64 11.50 8.77
N ASN A 482 -22.51 11.63 8.08
CA ASN A 482 -22.26 12.77 7.19
C ASN A 482 -21.17 12.47 6.14
N VAL A 483 -21.56 12.03 4.95
CA VAL A 483 -20.63 11.88 3.82
C VAL A 483 -20.92 12.96 2.80
N LEU A 484 -19.94 13.85 2.58
CA LEU A 484 -20.05 14.93 1.60
C LEU A 484 -19.48 14.49 0.25
N PHE A 485 -20.31 14.49 -0.78
CA PHE A 485 -19.92 14.28 -2.18
C PHE A 485 -19.89 15.63 -2.92
N HIS A 486 -18.68 16.11 -3.24
CA HIS A 486 -18.44 17.48 -3.71
C HIS A 486 -17.55 17.54 -4.96
N ASN A 487 -17.98 18.27 -5.99
CA ASN A 487 -17.19 18.54 -7.21
C ASN A 487 -16.58 17.29 -7.88
N ASN A 488 -17.30 16.16 -7.89
CA ASN A 488 -16.80 14.96 -8.55
C ASN A 488 -17.28 14.87 -9.99
N VAL A 489 -16.47 14.23 -10.84
CA VAL A 489 -16.76 13.97 -12.24
C VAL A 489 -16.95 12.48 -12.43
N VAL A 490 -18.12 12.04 -12.91
CA VAL A 490 -18.40 10.63 -13.21
C VAL A 490 -18.82 10.48 -14.67
N GLN A 491 -17.92 9.98 -15.52
CA GLN A 491 -18.15 9.77 -16.94
C GLN A 491 -17.90 8.32 -17.38
N SER A 492 -18.88 7.74 -18.05
CA SER A 492 -18.83 6.41 -18.65
C SER A 492 -19.02 6.46 -20.17
N PRO A 493 -18.28 5.67 -20.96
CA PRO A 493 -18.53 5.54 -22.39
C PRO A 493 -19.69 4.56 -22.70
N THR A 494 -20.26 3.89 -21.69
CA THR A 494 -21.30 2.87 -21.84
C THR A 494 -22.62 3.26 -21.16
N ALA A 495 -23.70 2.55 -21.49
CA ALA A 495 -25.03 2.75 -20.93
C ALA A 495 -25.12 2.18 -19.50
N THR A 496 -24.40 2.84 -18.60
CA THR A 496 -24.17 2.45 -17.21
C THR A 496 -24.70 3.54 -16.29
N PRO A 497 -25.43 3.20 -15.21
CA PRO A 497 -25.74 4.17 -14.16
C PRO A 497 -24.46 4.73 -13.53
N LEU A 498 -24.44 6.03 -13.26
CA LEU A 498 -23.24 6.72 -12.80
C LEU A 498 -23.06 6.59 -11.30
N VAL A 499 -24.11 6.92 -10.55
CA VAL A 499 -24.13 6.85 -9.09
C VAL A 499 -25.33 6.03 -8.63
N ALA A 500 -25.09 5.10 -7.70
CA ALA A 500 -26.14 4.49 -6.90
C ALA A 500 -26.16 5.08 -5.50
N LEU A 501 -27.34 5.52 -5.08
CA LEU A 501 -27.61 6.14 -3.80
C LEU A 501 -28.69 5.36 -3.05
N GLN A 502 -28.40 5.03 -1.79
CA GLN A 502 -29.41 4.79 -0.77
C GLN A 502 -29.39 6.01 0.16
N PRO A 503 -30.42 6.89 0.10
CA PRO A 503 -30.41 8.16 0.83
C PRO A 503 -30.27 8.01 2.36
N GLY A 504 -29.95 9.11 3.03
CA GLY A 504 -29.67 9.19 4.46
C GLY A 504 -28.60 10.23 4.73
N GLY A 505 -27.51 9.88 5.43
CA GLY A 505 -26.41 10.80 5.73
C GLY A 505 -25.49 11.17 4.56
N TYR A 506 -25.87 10.90 3.31
CA TYR A 506 -25.14 11.35 2.13
C TYR A 506 -25.60 12.75 1.72
N VAL A 507 -24.66 13.69 1.64
CA VAL A 507 -24.89 15.09 1.29
C VAL A 507 -24.15 15.42 0.00
N PHE A 508 -24.79 16.17 -0.89
CA PHE A 508 -24.23 16.58 -2.17
C PHE A 508 -24.11 18.11 -2.24
N SER A 509 -23.01 18.61 -2.79
CA SER A 509 -22.84 20.03 -3.05
C SER A 509 -21.82 20.31 -4.17
N GLY A 510 -21.71 21.58 -4.57
CA GLY A 510 -20.77 21.98 -5.63
C GLY A 510 -21.24 21.54 -7.02
N ASN A 511 -20.29 21.41 -7.94
CA ASN A 511 -20.54 21.09 -9.34
C ASN A 511 -20.21 19.61 -9.61
N ASN A 512 -21.10 18.71 -9.19
CA ASN A 512 -20.98 17.31 -9.58
C ASN A 512 -21.41 17.16 -11.06
N LEU A 513 -20.59 16.49 -11.85
CA LEU A 513 -20.81 16.39 -13.29
C LEU A 513 -20.83 14.94 -13.76
N TYR A 514 -21.84 14.63 -14.56
CA TYR A 514 -22.27 13.28 -14.86
C TYR A 514 -22.43 13.07 -16.36
N HIS A 515 -21.91 11.97 -16.90
CA HIS A 515 -22.21 11.58 -18.28
C HIS A 515 -22.12 10.08 -18.53
N SER A 516 -23.12 9.51 -19.20
CA SER A 516 -23.06 8.15 -19.74
C SER A 516 -23.85 8.08 -21.04
N THR A 517 -23.76 6.96 -21.77
CA THR A 517 -24.65 6.69 -22.92
C THR A 517 -25.98 6.05 -22.52
N SER A 518 -26.32 6.06 -21.22
CA SER A 518 -27.64 5.64 -20.75
C SER A 518 -28.73 6.61 -21.21
N ASP A 519 -29.95 6.09 -21.34
CA ASP A 519 -31.15 6.93 -21.40
C ASP A 519 -31.18 7.93 -20.23
N GLU A 520 -31.58 9.18 -20.51
CA GLU A 520 -31.61 10.27 -19.54
C GLU A 520 -32.47 9.94 -18.31
N GLU A 521 -33.51 9.11 -18.46
CA GLU A 521 -34.37 8.63 -17.36
C GLU A 521 -33.74 7.50 -16.53
N ARG A 522 -32.52 7.07 -16.87
CA ARG A 522 -31.89 5.86 -16.30
C ARG A 522 -30.43 6.05 -15.92
N MET A 523 -29.95 7.29 -15.85
CA MET A 523 -28.54 7.64 -15.60
C MET A 523 -28.10 7.40 -14.16
N PHE A 524 -29.03 7.38 -13.20
CA PHE A 524 -28.73 7.19 -11.78
C PHE A 524 -29.47 5.99 -11.20
N ARG A 525 -29.10 5.61 -9.99
CA ARG A 525 -29.85 4.67 -9.17
C ARG A 525 -30.19 5.26 -7.81
N VAL A 526 -31.44 5.13 -7.41
CA VAL A 526 -31.92 5.48 -6.07
C VAL A 526 -32.66 4.28 -5.49
N ASN A 527 -32.21 3.78 -4.34
CA ASN A 527 -32.77 2.60 -3.67
C ASN A 527 -32.88 1.34 -4.58
N GLY A 528 -32.00 1.23 -5.58
CA GLY A 528 -31.97 0.12 -6.54
C GLY A 528 -32.73 0.37 -7.84
N ASP A 529 -33.58 1.38 -7.90
CA ASP A 529 -34.32 1.75 -9.09
C ASP A 529 -33.52 2.71 -9.98
N ARG A 530 -33.64 2.56 -11.30
CA ARG A 530 -33.02 3.49 -12.26
C ARG A 530 -33.88 4.74 -12.39
N VAL A 531 -33.24 5.90 -12.34
CA VAL A 531 -33.93 7.19 -12.35
C VAL A 531 -33.20 8.23 -13.20
N GLY A 532 -33.93 9.28 -13.58
CA GLY A 532 -33.39 10.44 -14.28
C GLY A 532 -32.89 11.52 -13.32
N LEU A 533 -32.42 12.62 -13.91
CA LEU A 533 -31.88 13.76 -13.16
C LEU A 533 -32.90 14.39 -12.18
N PRO A 534 -34.19 14.60 -12.53
CA PRO A 534 -35.15 15.20 -11.60
C PRO A 534 -35.34 14.38 -10.31
N GLU A 535 -35.54 13.07 -10.44
CA GLU A 535 -35.70 12.15 -9.31
C GLU A 535 -34.40 12.01 -8.51
N TRP A 536 -33.25 12.01 -9.19
CA TRP A 536 -31.94 12.06 -8.56
C TRP A 536 -31.80 13.28 -7.65
N ILE A 537 -32.08 14.49 -8.16
CA ILE A 537 -32.00 15.73 -7.39
C ILE A 537 -32.98 15.70 -6.21
N ALA A 538 -34.20 15.21 -6.42
CA ALA A 538 -35.20 15.10 -5.36
C ALA A 538 -34.75 14.15 -4.22
N ALA A 539 -34.06 13.06 -4.55
CA ALA A 539 -33.60 12.07 -3.58
C ALA A 539 -32.27 12.43 -2.90
N SER A 540 -31.36 13.09 -3.62
CA SER A 540 -29.98 13.37 -3.19
C SER A 540 -29.78 14.78 -2.65
N GLY A 541 -30.59 15.75 -3.09
CA GLY A 541 -30.34 17.18 -2.87
C GLY A 541 -29.20 17.77 -3.72
N ASP A 542 -28.66 17.03 -4.71
CA ASP A 542 -27.56 17.45 -5.59
C ASP A 542 -28.00 18.53 -6.60
N THR A 543 -28.38 19.70 -6.10
CA THR A 543 -28.91 20.82 -6.91
C THR A 543 -27.90 21.42 -7.90
N GLY A 544 -26.61 21.13 -7.71
CA GLY A 544 -25.54 21.49 -8.65
C GLY A 544 -25.19 20.40 -9.66
N ALA A 545 -25.92 19.27 -9.67
CA ALA A 545 -25.72 18.19 -10.62
C ALA A 545 -25.91 18.68 -12.06
N THR A 546 -24.93 18.39 -12.92
CA THR A 546 -25.02 18.64 -14.36
C THR A 546 -24.84 17.35 -15.13
N VAL A 547 -25.66 17.17 -16.17
CA VAL A 547 -25.56 16.04 -17.09
C VAL A 547 -25.12 16.56 -18.45
N ALA A 548 -23.84 16.38 -18.77
CA ALA A 548 -23.27 16.83 -20.04
C ALA A 548 -21.99 16.04 -20.36
N PRO A 549 -21.72 15.72 -21.65
CA PRO A 549 -20.45 15.12 -22.04
C PRO A 549 -19.26 16.01 -21.66
N ILE A 550 -18.22 15.39 -21.13
CA ILE A 550 -16.93 16.02 -20.79
C ILE A 550 -15.93 15.70 -21.88
N GLY A 551 -15.36 16.75 -22.48
CA GLY A 551 -14.16 16.64 -23.28
C GLY A 551 -12.94 16.55 -22.38
N PHE A 552 -12.46 15.34 -22.10
CA PHE A 552 -11.13 15.16 -21.50
C PHE A 552 -10.05 15.57 -22.51
N PRO A 553 -8.93 16.20 -22.09
CA PRO A 553 -7.89 16.67 -23.00
C PRO A 553 -7.22 15.59 -23.87
N ALA A 554 -6.91 14.45 -23.27
CA ALA A 554 -6.25 13.30 -23.93
C ALA A 554 -6.69 12.00 -23.22
N PRO A 555 -7.97 11.61 -23.35
CA PRO A 555 -8.55 10.48 -22.63
C PRO A 555 -7.95 9.12 -23.00
N GLU A 556 -7.13 9.04 -24.05
CA GLU A 556 -6.42 7.85 -24.49
C GLU A 556 -5.12 7.55 -23.70
N ARG A 557 -4.64 8.49 -22.87
CA ARG A 557 -3.41 8.30 -22.08
C ARG A 557 -3.54 7.13 -21.11
N ASP A 558 -2.63 6.16 -21.23
CA ASP A 558 -2.53 4.94 -20.43
C ASP A 558 -1.05 4.53 -20.22
N LEU A 559 -0.79 3.42 -19.54
CA LEU A 559 0.59 3.01 -19.24
C LEU A 559 1.38 2.58 -20.49
N GLU A 560 0.71 2.02 -21.49
CA GLU A 560 1.32 1.61 -22.75
C GLU A 560 1.73 2.83 -23.60
N THR A 561 0.86 3.83 -23.69
CA THR A 561 1.17 5.09 -24.37
C THR A 561 2.16 5.93 -23.56
N TYR A 562 2.19 5.82 -22.23
CA TYR A 562 3.20 6.47 -21.39
C TYR A 562 4.60 5.94 -21.68
N VAL A 563 4.79 4.61 -21.65
CA VAL A 563 6.12 4.01 -21.91
C VAL A 563 6.61 4.33 -23.32
N ALA A 564 5.70 4.45 -24.29
CA ALA A 564 5.99 4.96 -25.63
C ALA A 564 6.38 6.44 -25.64
N HIS A 565 5.65 7.27 -24.90
CA HIS A 565 5.94 8.70 -24.78
C HIS A 565 7.34 8.97 -24.21
N VAL A 566 7.78 8.19 -23.22
CA VAL A 566 9.13 8.32 -22.63
C VAL A 566 10.21 7.52 -23.38
N GLY A 567 9.88 6.90 -24.52
CA GLY A 567 10.83 6.21 -25.40
C GLY A 567 11.39 4.90 -24.84
N LEU A 568 10.65 4.21 -23.98
CA LEU A 568 11.08 2.98 -23.30
C LEU A 568 10.42 1.70 -23.83
N GLY A 569 9.57 1.80 -24.85
CA GLY A 569 8.87 0.68 -25.48
C GLY A 569 7.50 1.09 -25.99
N SER A 570 6.58 0.14 -26.19
CA SER A 570 5.21 0.45 -26.62
C SER A 570 4.13 -0.44 -25.99
N GLY A 571 4.51 -1.36 -25.11
CA GLY A 571 3.59 -2.28 -24.45
C GLY A 571 3.70 -2.27 -22.93
N PHE A 572 2.70 -2.87 -22.29
CA PHE A 572 2.68 -3.00 -20.83
C PHE A 572 3.86 -3.82 -20.29
N GLU A 573 4.33 -4.83 -21.03
CA GLU A 573 5.53 -5.59 -20.65
C GLU A 573 6.81 -4.76 -20.75
N ASP A 574 6.88 -3.77 -21.64
CA ASP A 574 8.01 -2.82 -21.69
C ASP A 574 7.98 -1.90 -20.46
N PHE A 575 6.78 -1.42 -20.08
CA PHE A 575 6.59 -0.65 -18.84
C PHE A 575 7.06 -1.47 -17.62
N LEU A 576 6.62 -2.72 -17.51
CA LEU A 576 7.03 -3.63 -16.45
C LEU A 576 8.55 -3.83 -16.44
N THR A 577 9.14 -4.16 -17.59
CA THR A 577 10.60 -4.32 -17.73
C THR A 577 11.34 -3.09 -17.24
N ALA A 578 10.87 -1.90 -17.59
CA ALA A 578 11.47 -0.64 -17.20
C ALA A 578 11.38 -0.39 -15.67
N VAL A 579 10.21 -0.59 -15.05
CA VAL A 579 10.06 -0.39 -13.59
C VAL A 579 10.81 -1.45 -12.77
N TYR A 580 10.89 -2.70 -13.26
CA TYR A 580 11.72 -3.75 -12.65
C TYR A 580 13.23 -3.46 -12.75
N GLY A 581 13.65 -2.66 -13.73
CA GLY A 581 15.03 -2.24 -13.95
C GLY A 581 15.50 -1.11 -13.04
N GLN A 582 14.61 -0.53 -12.22
CA GLN A 582 14.96 0.56 -11.31
C GLN A 582 15.99 0.11 -10.25
N SER A 583 17.01 0.94 -10.07
CA SER A 583 17.98 0.84 -8.98
C SER A 583 18.65 2.17 -8.71
N ARG A 584 19.42 2.30 -7.64
CA ARG A 584 20.20 3.52 -7.39
C ARG A 584 21.16 3.86 -8.52
N SER A 585 21.74 2.87 -9.20
CA SER A 585 22.68 3.10 -10.32
C SER A 585 22.00 3.33 -11.67
N SER A 586 20.69 3.07 -11.78
CA SER A 586 19.90 3.19 -13.01
C SER A 586 18.57 3.91 -12.77
N TRP A 587 18.53 4.81 -11.78
CA TRP A 587 17.28 5.45 -11.37
C TRP A 587 16.77 6.34 -12.50
N ASN A 588 15.62 5.99 -13.05
CA ASN A 588 14.94 6.82 -14.04
C ASN A 588 13.68 7.41 -13.39
N PRO A 589 13.69 8.71 -13.06
CA PRO A 589 12.55 9.33 -12.44
C PRO A 589 11.29 9.39 -13.27
N ALA A 590 11.40 9.28 -14.60
CA ALA A 590 10.22 9.15 -15.46
C ALA A 590 9.42 7.87 -15.18
N LEU A 591 9.87 6.97 -14.30
CA LEU A 591 9.16 5.76 -13.93
C LEU A 591 8.64 5.79 -12.48
N THR A 592 8.70 6.94 -11.80
CA THR A 592 8.06 7.13 -10.49
C THR A 592 6.56 7.26 -10.64
N ALA A 593 5.81 6.85 -9.61
CA ALA A 593 4.36 6.97 -9.61
C ALA A 593 3.91 8.43 -9.82
N GLY A 594 4.56 9.41 -9.17
CA GLY A 594 4.21 10.82 -9.27
C GLY A 594 4.28 11.36 -10.71
N VAL A 595 5.38 11.11 -11.42
CA VAL A 595 5.52 11.56 -12.82
C VAL A 595 4.53 10.88 -13.75
N ILE A 596 4.33 9.56 -13.59
CA ILE A 596 3.34 8.81 -14.38
C ILE A 596 1.93 9.35 -14.10
N ASN A 597 1.60 9.55 -12.83
CA ASN A 597 0.30 10.06 -12.38
C ASN A 597 0.05 11.44 -12.97
N ASP A 598 1.00 12.37 -12.88
CA ASP A 598 0.87 13.72 -13.43
C ASP A 598 0.59 13.71 -14.94
N TRP A 599 1.25 12.82 -15.68
CA TRP A 599 0.99 12.65 -17.11
C TRP A 599 -0.40 12.10 -17.41
N LEU A 600 -0.86 11.08 -16.65
CA LEU A 600 -2.20 10.54 -16.79
C LEU A 600 -3.28 11.58 -16.41
N ARG A 601 -3.10 12.27 -15.27
CA ARG A 601 -3.98 13.33 -14.75
C ARG A 601 -4.18 14.47 -15.73
N ALA A 602 -3.11 14.93 -16.37
CA ALA A 602 -3.19 15.94 -17.42
C ALA A 602 -4.08 15.50 -18.59
N GLY A 603 -4.10 14.21 -18.94
CA GLY A 603 -5.00 13.66 -19.97
C GLY A 603 -6.48 13.74 -19.63
N PHE A 604 -6.82 13.86 -18.34
CA PHE A 604 -8.19 13.98 -17.83
C PHE A 604 -8.50 15.37 -17.26
N GLY A 605 -7.63 16.37 -17.51
CA GLY A 605 -7.84 17.76 -17.10
C GLY A 605 -7.68 17.99 -15.60
N MET A 606 -7.06 17.05 -14.88
CA MET A 606 -6.77 17.21 -13.45
C MET A 606 -5.45 17.97 -13.25
N PRO A 607 -5.32 18.76 -12.17
CA PRO A 607 -4.07 19.39 -11.81
C PRO A 607 -3.02 18.35 -11.46
N GLN A 608 -1.77 18.66 -11.78
CA GLN A 608 -0.60 17.92 -11.31
C GLN A 608 -0.51 17.99 -9.79
N THR A 609 -0.02 16.91 -9.17
CA THR A 609 0.18 16.80 -7.73
C THR A 609 1.53 17.40 -7.30
N GLY A 610 2.41 17.67 -8.28
CA GLY A 610 3.77 18.13 -8.04
C GLY A 610 4.67 17.01 -7.52
N GLY A 611 4.36 15.76 -7.89
CA GLY A 611 4.85 14.53 -7.26
C GLY A 611 6.37 14.40 -7.17
N ASP A 612 7.12 15.07 -8.05
CA ASP A 612 8.60 15.12 -8.02
C ASP A 612 9.15 16.52 -8.36
N VAL A 613 8.95 17.52 -7.49
CA VAL A 613 9.76 18.78 -7.53
C VAL A 613 11.22 18.52 -7.07
N ILE A 614 11.80 17.38 -7.47
CA ILE A 614 13.24 17.08 -7.45
C ILE A 614 13.83 17.20 -8.87
N PHE A 615 13.00 17.46 -9.90
CA PHE A 615 13.53 17.93 -11.19
C PHE A 615 13.70 19.43 -11.16
N ALA A 616 14.94 19.85 -10.88
CA ALA A 616 15.43 21.13 -11.36
C ALA A 616 15.13 21.24 -12.86
N ASP A 617 14.30 22.22 -13.23
CA ASP A 617 14.25 22.94 -14.49
C ASP A 617 14.77 22.19 -15.73
N GLY A 618 13.89 21.54 -16.50
CA GLY A 618 14.31 21.11 -17.84
C GLY A 618 13.38 20.23 -18.67
N PHE A 619 12.41 19.52 -18.08
CA PHE A 619 11.45 18.76 -18.87
C PHE A 619 10.26 19.66 -19.24
N GLN A 620 10.27 20.18 -20.45
CA GLN A 620 9.12 20.87 -21.05
C GLN A 620 8.28 19.83 -21.83
N PRO A 621 6.94 19.87 -21.73
CA PRO A 621 6.03 18.89 -22.32
C PRO A 621 6.12 18.77 -23.85
#